data_AF-F2S277-F1
#
_entry.id   AF-F2S277-F1
#
_cell.length_a   1.000
_cell.length_b   1.000
_cell.length_c   1.000
_cell.angle_alpha   90.00
_cell.angle_beta   90.00
_cell.angle_gamma   90.00
#
_symmetry.space_group_name_H-M   'P 1'
#
loop_
_entity.id
_entity.type
_entity.pdbx_description
1 polymer ?
#
loop_
_entity_poly.entity_id
_entity_poly.type
_entity_poly.pdbx_seq_one_letter_code
_entity_poly.pdbx_strand_id
1 'polypeptide(L)'
;MASGMLFDPMRLLRLAPLVSKKPMSFFPAGLTVFQSGVTIVVGLITITSSTSIANIYLSYNNDLSITEGIMALPFSAKMYALGVTCALGHLTFIPWVAPPIERLRTNTSNRGGSAEMEDWLSVHRIRWTVADVPAWVAIFLAILTFEGTL
;
A
#
# COMPACT_ATOMS: atom_id res chain seq x y z
N MET A 1 -17.70 -1.41 34.87
CA MET A 1 -18.30 -1.59 33.53
C MET A 1 -17.33 -1.02 32.52
N ALA A 2 -16.65 -1.93 31.81
CA ALA A 2 -15.61 -1.62 30.84
C ALA A 2 -16.24 -1.28 29.48
N SER A 3 -15.74 -0.25 28.81
CA SER A 3 -15.67 -0.22 27.35
C SER A 3 -14.51 0.70 26.97
N GLY A 4 -13.29 0.14 27.06
CA GLY A 4 -12.07 0.77 26.58
C GLY A 4 -12.00 0.59 25.07
N MET A 5 -12.45 1.61 24.33
CA MET A 5 -12.22 1.72 22.90
C MET A 5 -10.72 1.94 22.67
N LEU A 6 -10.15 0.99 21.92
CA LEU A 6 -8.74 0.62 21.89
C LEU A 6 -7.85 1.61 21.11
N PHE A 7 -8.40 2.63 20.46
CA PHE A 7 -7.64 3.63 19.69
C PHE A 7 -8.38 4.97 19.61
N ASP A 8 -7.84 6.00 20.28
CA ASP A 8 -8.27 7.40 20.14
C ASP A 8 -7.16 8.19 19.43
N PRO A 9 -7.27 8.46 18.12
CA PRO A 9 -6.22 9.09 17.33
C PRO A 9 -5.93 10.53 17.79
N MET A 10 -6.91 11.21 18.39
CA MET A 10 -6.75 12.59 18.87
C MET A 10 -6.06 12.65 20.23
N ARG A 11 -6.19 11.62 21.07
CA ARG A 11 -5.39 11.49 22.30
C ARG A 11 -3.92 11.19 22.02
N LEU A 12 -3.62 10.39 21.00
CA LEU A 12 -2.24 10.12 20.58
C LEU A 12 -1.54 11.39 20.04
N LEU A 13 -2.27 12.21 19.26
CA LEU A 13 -1.73 13.48 18.74
C LEU A 13 -1.48 14.52 19.84
N ARG A 14 -2.28 14.50 20.92
CA ARG A 14 -2.10 15.37 22.10
C ARG A 14 -0.99 14.91 23.04
N LEU A 15 -0.64 13.63 23.04
CA LEU A 15 0.47 13.07 23.84
C LEU A 15 1.82 13.11 23.10
N ALA A 16 1.81 13.31 21.78
CA ALA A 16 2.99 13.45 20.95
C ALA A 16 4.03 14.50 21.43
N PRO A 17 3.65 15.70 21.93
CA PRO A 17 4.63 16.69 22.37
C PRO A 17 5.30 16.31 23.71
N LEU A 18 4.71 15.42 24.51
CA LEU A 18 5.27 14.98 25.79
C LEU A 18 6.31 13.86 25.60
N VAL A 19 6.19 13.05 24.54
CA VAL A 19 7.22 12.09 24.11
C VAL A 19 8.38 12.80 23.39
N SER A 20 8.12 13.99 22.82
CA SER A 20 9.08 14.80 22.06
C SER A 20 10.21 15.45 22.87
N LYS A 21 10.30 15.25 24.20
CA LYS A 21 11.35 15.84 25.05
C LYS A 21 12.52 14.92 25.38
N LYS A 22 12.53 13.65 24.94
CA LYS A 22 13.76 12.85 25.01
C LYS A 22 14.59 13.13 23.76
N PRO A 23 15.88 13.47 23.86
CA PRO A 23 16.76 13.43 22.70
C PRO A 23 16.62 12.03 22.11
N MET A 24 16.35 11.96 20.82
CA MET A 24 16.13 10.74 20.06
C MET A 24 17.45 9.95 19.97
N SER A 25 17.94 9.45 21.09
CA SER A 25 18.97 8.41 21.18
C SER A 25 18.27 7.05 21.27
N PHE A 26 17.45 6.73 20.27
CA PHE A 26 16.91 5.38 20.08
C PHE A 26 16.99 5.03 18.60
N PHE A 27 18.24 4.88 18.14
CA PHE A 27 18.59 4.53 16.78
C PHE A 27 18.07 3.14 16.28
N PRO A 28 17.57 2.18 17.12
CA PRO A 28 17.01 0.94 16.58
C PRO A 28 15.48 0.91 16.32
N ALA A 29 14.59 1.59 17.07
CA ALA A 29 13.13 1.45 16.86
C ALA A 29 12.64 2.11 15.57
N GLY A 30 13.19 3.29 15.23
CA GLY A 30 12.76 4.00 14.03
C GLY A 30 13.07 3.21 12.75
N LEU A 31 14.19 2.47 12.76
CA LEU A 31 14.56 1.60 11.65
C LEU A 31 13.71 0.32 11.63
N THR A 32 13.43 -0.31 12.79
CA THR A 32 12.63 -1.54 12.82
C THR A 32 11.17 -1.31 12.48
N VAL A 33 10.55 -0.21 12.91
CA VAL A 33 9.15 0.13 12.53
C VAL A 33 9.06 0.41 11.03
N PHE A 34 10.02 1.15 10.48
CA PHE A 34 10.07 1.42 9.04
C PHE A 34 10.33 0.14 8.23
N GLN A 35 11.28 -0.68 8.63
CA GLN A 35 11.57 -1.98 8.01
C GLN A 35 10.37 -2.94 8.11
N SER A 36 9.66 -2.92 9.24
CA SER A 36 8.43 -3.71 9.42
C SER A 36 7.34 -3.26 8.46
N GLY A 37 7.16 -1.95 8.29
CA GLY A 37 6.23 -1.38 7.32
C GLY A 37 6.56 -1.79 5.87
N VAL A 38 7.83 -1.70 5.48
CA VAL A 38 8.28 -2.10 4.13
C VAL A 38 8.08 -3.60 3.90
N THR A 39 8.43 -4.44 4.88
CA THR A 39 8.27 -5.90 4.79
C THR A 39 6.82 -6.29 4.59
N ILE A 40 5.89 -5.67 5.32
CA ILE A 40 4.45 -5.90 5.18
C ILE A 40 3.98 -5.50 3.78
N VAL A 41 4.36 -4.31 3.29
CA VAL A 41 3.95 -3.83 1.96
C VAL A 41 4.46 -4.73 0.84
N VAL A 42 5.74 -5.11 0.88
CA VAL A 42 6.34 -6.03 -0.09
C VAL A 42 5.67 -7.40 -0.04
N GLY A 43 5.39 -7.92 1.17
CA GLY A 43 4.67 -9.17 1.36
C GLY A 43 3.27 -9.14 0.74
N LEU A 44 2.49 -8.09 1.02
CA LEU A 44 1.14 -7.92 0.46
C LEU A 44 1.16 -7.81 -1.07
N ILE A 45 2.06 -6.99 -1.64
CA ILE A 45 2.19 -6.86 -3.10
C ILE A 45 2.58 -8.21 -3.73
N THR A 46 3.51 -8.94 -3.12
CA THR A 46 3.98 -10.24 -3.62
C THR A 46 2.84 -11.26 -3.63
N ILE A 47 2.10 -11.37 -2.52
CA ILE A 47 0.98 -12.31 -2.40
C ILE A 47 -0.12 -11.95 -3.41
N THR A 48 -0.53 -10.68 -3.45
CA THR A 48 -1.57 -10.22 -4.37
C THR A 48 -1.19 -10.45 -5.84
N SER A 49 0.05 -10.13 -6.21
CA SER A 49 0.53 -10.32 -7.58
C SER A 49 0.61 -11.80 -7.93
N SER A 50 1.15 -12.63 -7.04
CA SER A 50 1.29 -14.08 -7.26
C SER A 50 -0.08 -14.75 -7.44
N THR A 51 -1.03 -14.47 -6.55
CA THR A 51 -2.39 -15.02 -6.62
C THR A 51 -3.10 -14.58 -7.89
N SER A 52 -3.00 -13.30 -8.26
CA SER A 52 -3.67 -12.78 -9.45
C SER A 52 -3.06 -13.34 -10.75
N ILE A 53 -1.74 -13.45 -10.83
CA ILE A 53 -1.05 -14.07 -11.98
C ILE A 53 -1.45 -15.53 -12.12
N ALA A 54 -1.53 -16.29 -11.02
CA ALA A 54 -1.98 -17.68 -11.05
C ALA A 54 -3.40 -17.80 -11.61
N ASN A 55 -4.33 -16.93 -11.19
CA ASN A 55 -5.71 -16.93 -11.69
C ASN A 55 -5.81 -16.56 -13.18
N ILE A 56 -4.99 -15.60 -13.65
CA ILE A 56 -4.92 -15.24 -15.07
C ILE A 56 -4.37 -16.41 -15.89
N TYR A 57 -3.30 -17.06 -15.41
CA TYR A 57 -2.68 -18.20 -16.08
C TYR A 57 -3.65 -19.36 -16.26
N LEU A 58 -4.45 -19.67 -15.23
CA LEU A 58 -5.50 -20.69 -15.31
C LEU A 58 -6.64 -20.31 -16.28
N SER A 59 -6.83 -19.02 -16.58
CA SER A 59 -7.86 -18.53 -17.49
C SER A 59 -7.34 -18.29 -18.92
N TYR A 60 -6.06 -18.55 -19.18
CA TYR A 60 -5.40 -18.18 -20.43
C TYR A 60 -5.54 -19.25 -21.51
N ASN A 61 -6.02 -18.85 -22.70
CA ASN A 61 -6.06 -19.69 -23.91
C ASN A 61 -4.83 -19.40 -24.78
N ASN A 62 -4.07 -20.43 -25.15
CA ASN A 62 -2.77 -20.31 -25.82
C ASN A 62 -2.84 -19.98 -27.33
N ASP A 63 -4.04 -19.93 -27.92
CA ASP A 63 -4.20 -19.82 -29.38
C ASP A 63 -4.42 -18.38 -29.89
N LEU A 64 -4.50 -17.38 -28.99
CA LEU A 64 -4.74 -15.98 -29.37
C LEU A 64 -3.50 -15.08 -29.20
N SER A 65 -3.35 -14.12 -30.12
CA SER A 65 -2.44 -12.97 -29.99
C SER A 65 -2.63 -12.26 -28.65
N ILE A 66 -1.57 -11.70 -28.04
CA ILE A 66 -1.61 -11.05 -26.71
C ILE A 66 -2.78 -10.07 -26.59
N THR A 67 -3.04 -9.27 -27.62
CA THR A 67 -4.11 -8.26 -27.62
C THR A 67 -5.49 -8.89 -27.67
N GLU A 68 -5.67 -9.95 -28.46
CA GLU A 68 -6.95 -10.66 -28.56
C GLU A 68 -7.21 -11.56 -27.35
N GLY A 69 -6.15 -12.17 -26.81
CA GLY A 69 -6.17 -12.97 -25.59
C GLY A 69 -6.63 -12.17 -24.40
N ILE A 70 -6.12 -10.94 -24.19
CA ILE A 70 -6.57 -10.05 -23.11
C ILE A 70 -8.05 -9.68 -23.27
N MET A 71 -8.51 -9.42 -24.49
CA MET A 71 -9.91 -9.06 -24.74
C MET A 71 -10.86 -10.27 -24.61
N ALA A 72 -10.37 -11.48 -24.87
CA ALA A 72 -11.08 -12.74 -24.72
C ALA A 72 -11.08 -13.29 -23.29
N LEU A 73 -10.26 -12.75 -22.37
CA LEU A 73 -10.26 -13.16 -20.97
C LEU A 73 -11.65 -12.95 -20.33
N PRO A 74 -12.07 -13.86 -19.43
CA PRO A 74 -13.27 -13.64 -18.63
C PRO A 74 -13.12 -12.35 -17.81
N PHE A 75 -14.26 -11.71 -17.50
CA PHE A 75 -14.28 -10.44 -16.77
C PHE A 75 -13.45 -10.51 -15.47
N SER A 76 -13.53 -11.61 -14.73
CA SER A 76 -12.73 -11.86 -13.53
C SER A 76 -11.21 -11.79 -13.79
N ALA A 77 -10.71 -12.41 -14.88
CA ALA A 77 -9.29 -12.38 -15.22
C ALA A 77 -8.81 -10.99 -15.66
N LYS A 78 -9.65 -10.19 -16.34
CA LYS A 78 -9.34 -8.78 -16.62
C LYS A 78 -9.20 -7.96 -15.35
N MET A 79 -10.07 -8.21 -14.37
CA MET A 79 -10.02 -7.56 -13.06
C MET A 79 -8.80 -7.98 -12.24
N TYR A 80 -8.37 -9.25 -12.29
CA TYR A 80 -7.08 -9.68 -11.73
C TYR A 80 -5.90 -8.97 -12.39
N ALA A 81 -5.91 -8.81 -13.72
CA ALA A 81 -4.84 -8.12 -14.44
C ALA A 81 -4.75 -6.62 -14.05
N LEU A 82 -5.92 -5.98 -13.90
CA LEU A 82 -6.01 -4.61 -13.39
C LEU A 82 -5.48 -4.52 -11.95
N GLY A 83 -5.87 -5.46 -11.09
CA GLY A 83 -5.39 -5.56 -9.71
C GLY A 83 -3.87 -5.67 -9.59
N VAL A 84 -3.23 -6.52 -10.40
CA VAL A 84 -1.76 -6.66 -10.45
C VAL A 84 -1.11 -5.37 -10.92
N THR A 85 -1.63 -4.78 -11.99
CA THR A 85 -1.05 -3.55 -12.56
C THR A 85 -1.08 -2.41 -11.55
N CYS A 86 -2.20 -2.24 -10.83
CA CYS A 86 -2.32 -1.25 -9.77
C CYS A 86 -1.43 -1.59 -8.56
N ALA A 87 -1.31 -2.86 -8.17
CA ALA A 87 -0.43 -3.30 -7.07
C ALA A 87 1.05 -3.05 -7.38
N LEU A 88 1.50 -3.31 -8.61
CA LEU A 88 2.86 -2.98 -9.05
C LEU A 88 3.04 -1.45 -9.19
N GLY A 89 1.98 -0.75 -9.62
CA GLY A 89 1.93 0.72 -9.63
C GLY A 89 2.21 1.34 -8.27
N HIS A 90 1.88 0.67 -7.16
CA HIS A 90 2.23 1.10 -5.80
C HIS A 90 3.75 1.35 -5.62
N LEU A 91 4.59 0.55 -6.29
CA LEU A 91 6.06 0.66 -6.20
C LEU A 91 6.59 1.93 -6.87
N THR A 92 5.84 2.52 -7.81
CA THR A 92 6.25 3.78 -8.46
C THR A 92 6.28 4.95 -7.48
N PHE A 93 5.58 4.88 -6.35
CA PHE A 93 5.54 5.94 -5.34
C PHE A 93 6.76 5.97 -4.41
N ILE A 94 7.65 4.97 -4.46
CA ILE A 94 8.84 4.87 -3.59
C ILE A 94 9.71 6.15 -3.60
N PRO A 95 10.05 6.75 -4.76
CA PRO A 95 10.87 7.95 -4.81
C PRO A 95 10.24 9.17 -4.11
N TRP A 96 8.92 9.24 -4.03
CA TRP A 96 8.19 10.35 -3.40
C TRP A 96 8.00 10.15 -1.89
N VAL A 97 7.98 8.90 -1.42
CA VAL A 97 7.81 8.59 0.01
C VAL A 97 9.13 8.66 0.79
N ALA A 98 10.26 8.35 0.15
CA ALA A 98 11.56 8.30 0.83
C ALA A 98 12.06 9.66 1.39
N PRO A 99 11.97 10.80 0.66
CA PRO A 99 12.57 12.05 1.10
C PRO A 99 11.96 12.66 2.38
N PRO A 100 10.61 12.72 2.56
CA PRO A 100 10.03 13.21 3.81
C PRO A 100 10.42 12.37 5.03
N ILE A 101 10.53 11.05 4.88
CA ILE A 101 10.92 10.13 5.96
C ILE A 101 12.36 10.38 6.38
N GLU A 102 13.28 10.56 5.42
CA GLU A 102 14.66 10.85 5.75
C GLU A 102 14.78 12.20 6.46
N ARG A 103 14.05 13.22 6.02
CA ARG A 103 14.04 14.54 6.68
C ARG A 103 13.45 14.51 8.10
N LEU A 104 12.42 13.71 8.32
CA LEU A 104 11.84 13.46 9.66
C LEU A 104 12.82 12.69 10.56
N ARG A 105 13.54 11.72 10.01
CA ARG A 105 14.56 10.94 10.73
C ARG A 105 15.74 11.82 11.13
N THR A 106 16.27 12.60 10.19
CA THR A 106 17.52 13.36 10.39
C THR A 106 17.27 14.71 11.07
N ASN A 107 16.02 15.08 11.35
CA ASN A 107 15.63 16.40 11.88
C ASN A 107 16.30 17.57 11.13
N THR A 108 16.53 17.39 9.83
CA THR A 108 17.29 18.36 9.02
C THR A 108 16.39 19.44 8.42
N SER A 109 15.06 19.32 8.56
CA SER A 109 14.14 20.29 7.96
C SER A 109 14.03 21.58 8.77
N ASN A 110 14.33 22.71 8.11
CA ASN A 110 14.07 24.04 8.67
C ASN A 110 12.57 24.38 8.72
N ARG A 111 11.72 23.56 8.08
CA ARG A 111 10.26 23.74 8.00
C ARG A 111 9.50 23.13 9.20
N GLY A 112 10.19 22.36 10.05
CA GLY A 112 9.60 21.67 11.20
C GLY A 112 8.93 20.34 10.84
N GLY A 113 8.83 19.44 11.83
CA GLY A 113 8.32 18.07 11.63
C GLY A 113 6.84 17.97 11.21
N SER A 114 6.02 18.99 11.50
CA SER A 114 4.60 18.97 11.08
C SER A 114 4.44 19.18 9.57
N ALA A 115 5.24 20.06 8.97
CA ALA A 115 5.19 20.32 7.53
C ALA A 115 5.68 19.09 6.74
N GLU A 116 6.73 18.42 7.22
CA GLU A 116 7.23 17.19 6.61
C GLU A 116 6.25 16.02 6.76
N MET A 117 5.51 15.97 7.88
CA MET A 117 4.43 15.00 8.07
C MET A 117 3.27 15.26 7.09
N GLU A 118 2.91 16.52 6.84
CA GLU A 118 1.87 16.91 5.89
C GLU A 118 2.25 16.54 4.45
N ASP A 119 3.50 16.80 4.05
CA ASP A 119 4.04 16.37 2.76
C ASP A 119 3.99 14.84 2.60
N TRP A 120 4.40 14.10 3.63
CA TRP A 120 4.33 12.64 3.64
C TRP A 120 2.89 12.12 3.52
N LEU A 121 1.95 12.68 4.29
CA LEU A 121 0.53 12.31 4.25
C LEU A 121 -0.12 12.65 2.92
N SER A 122 0.28 13.74 2.26
CA SER A 122 -0.21 14.12 0.94
C SER A 122 0.14 13.07 -0.12
N VAL A 123 1.40 12.63 -0.17
CA VAL A 123 1.84 11.55 -1.06
C VAL A 123 1.10 10.25 -0.75
N HIS A 124 0.94 9.92 0.54
CA HIS A 124 0.23 8.71 0.97
C HIS A 124 -1.25 8.73 0.56
N ARG A 125 -1.91 9.90 0.65
CA ARG A 125 -3.30 10.10 0.22
C ARG A 125 -3.45 9.84 -1.26
N ILE A 126 -2.57 10.42 -2.10
CA ILE A 126 -2.60 10.23 -3.55
C ILE A 126 -2.42 8.74 -3.87
N ARG A 127 -1.37 8.11 -3.33
CA ARG A 127 -1.08 6.68 -3.54
C ARG A 127 -2.28 5.80 -3.18
N TRP A 128 -2.89 6.04 -2.03
CA TRP A 128 -4.05 5.28 -1.59
C TRP A 128 -5.24 5.43 -2.55
N THR A 129 -5.48 6.64 -3.06
CA THR A 129 -6.58 6.89 -4.01
C THR A 129 -6.36 6.31 -5.40
N VAL A 130 -5.13 6.28 -5.92
CA VAL A 130 -4.87 5.92 -7.33
C VAL A 130 -4.35 4.51 -7.54
N ALA A 131 -3.65 3.94 -6.55
CA ALA A 131 -3.11 2.59 -6.64
C ALA A 131 -3.91 1.63 -5.77
N ASP A 132 -4.05 1.94 -4.48
CA ASP A 132 -4.63 1.01 -3.52
C ASP A 132 -6.14 0.84 -3.77
N VAL A 133 -6.95 1.89 -3.74
CA VAL A 133 -8.42 1.78 -3.92
C VAL A 133 -8.80 1.05 -5.22
N PRO A 134 -8.24 1.38 -6.40
CA PRO A 134 -8.55 0.65 -7.63
C PRO A 134 -8.09 -0.82 -7.59
N ALA A 135 -6.91 -1.11 -7.01
CA ALA A 135 -6.44 -2.49 -6.88
C ALA A 135 -7.40 -3.34 -6.02
N TRP A 136 -7.82 -2.81 -4.87
CA TRP A 136 -8.74 -3.50 -3.97
C TRP A 136 -10.11 -3.72 -4.64
N VAL A 137 -10.66 -2.70 -5.30
CA VAL A 137 -11.93 -2.81 -6.02
C VAL A 137 -11.82 -3.84 -7.15
N ALA A 138 -10.74 -3.80 -7.93
CA ALA A 138 -10.52 -4.75 -9.02
C ALA A 138 -10.44 -6.19 -8.51
N ILE A 139 -9.65 -6.46 -7.47
CA ILE A 139 -9.51 -7.81 -6.91
C ILE A 139 -10.83 -8.29 -6.28
N PHE A 140 -11.54 -7.40 -5.58
CA PHE A 140 -12.83 -7.75 -4.98
C PHE A 140 -13.87 -8.10 -6.05
N LEU A 141 -13.94 -7.31 -7.12
CA LEU A 141 -14.80 -7.62 -8.28
C LEU A 141 -14.36 -8.92 -8.96
N ALA A 142 -13.07 -9.17 -9.11
CA ALA A 142 -12.55 -10.41 -9.69
C ALA A 142 -13.03 -11.64 -8.90
N ILE A 143 -12.97 -11.57 -7.57
CA ILE A 143 -13.44 -12.65 -6.68
C ILE A 143 -14.96 -12.82 -6.79
N LEU A 144 -15.73 -11.73 -6.75
CA LEU A 144 -17.20 -11.80 -6.80
C LEU A 144 -17.74 -12.30 -8.14
N THR A 145 -17.00 -12.05 -9.22
CA THR A 145 -17.36 -12.46 -10.58
C THR A 145 -16.59 -13.70 -11.04
N PHE A 146 -15.90 -14.35 -10.10
CA PHE A 146 -15.29 -15.66 -10.34
C PHE A 146 -16.41 -16.69 -10.41
N GLU A 147 -16.96 -16.88 -11.60
CA GLU A 147 -17.80 -18.03 -11.90
C GLU A 147 -16.87 -19.24 -11.98
N GLY A 148 -16.82 -20.00 -10.89
CA GLY A 148 -16.15 -21.29 -10.89
C GLY A 148 -16.83 -22.18 -11.92
N THR A 149 -16.14 -22.49 -13.01
CA THR A 149 -16.40 -23.71 -13.78
C THR A 149 -16.00 -24.88 -12.89
N LEU A 150 -16.89 -25.29 -11.99
CA LEU A 150 -16.89 -26.59 -11.34
C LEU A 150 -17.76 -27.55 -12.16
#